data_AF-A0A9X8E2T5-F1
#
_entry.id   AF-A0A9X8E2T5-F1
#
_cell.length_a   1.000
_cell.length_b   1.000
_cell.length_c   1.000
_cell.angle_alpha   90.00
_cell.angle_beta   90.00
_cell.angle_gamma   90.00
#
_symmetry.space_group_name_H-M   'P 1'
#
loop_
_entity.id
_entity.type
_entity.pdbx_description
1 polymer ?
#
loop_
_entity_poly.entity_id
_entity_poly.type
_entity_poly.pdbx_seq_one_letter_code
_entity_poly.pdbx_strand_id
1 'polypeptide(L)'
;MDSTKQSMQLLRIVKELLASCEANAAAVDDDDVATTGLKHDSQLLEVYALQIQLYTVQKDNKKLVELYEKALRVKPGVAHPRIVGVIRECGGKMHMMQGDWEQARNAFFEGFKNFDEAGEARRLQCLKYLVLANMLGESKINVFDSQEAKPYEQAKEIVAMTQLTDAFMNDDIKQFVQGRIDQVNGLLVLRPHKSEEKLVGALNQWTHSLEKLRRQLHDKLLPEAA
;
A
#
# COMPACT_ATOMS: atom_id res chain seq x y z
N MET A 1 0.86 -26.41 -6.77
CA MET A 1 0.92 -26.51 -8.25
C MET A 1 -0.21 -25.75 -8.96
N ASP A 2 -1.31 -25.41 -8.29
CA ASP A 2 -2.46 -24.73 -8.91
C ASP A 2 -2.28 -23.20 -9.06
N SER A 3 -1.71 -22.53 -8.05
CA SER A 3 -1.46 -21.08 -8.05
C SER A 3 -0.53 -20.61 -9.18
N THR A 4 0.46 -21.41 -9.56
CA THR A 4 1.39 -21.09 -10.66
C THR A 4 0.70 -21.16 -12.02
N LYS A 5 -0.21 -22.12 -12.23
CA LYS A 5 -1.00 -22.23 -13.46
C LYS A 5 -1.99 -21.08 -13.59
N GLN A 6 -2.68 -20.72 -12.51
CA GLN A 6 -3.57 -19.56 -12.47
C GLN A 6 -2.81 -18.25 -12.70
N SER A 7 -1.62 -18.10 -12.12
CA SER A 7 -0.75 -16.93 -12.34
C SER A 7 -0.30 -16.81 -13.81
N MET A 8 0.05 -17.93 -14.46
CA MET A 8 0.41 -17.94 -15.89
C MET A 8 -0.79 -17.66 -16.79
N GLN A 9 -1.97 -18.17 -16.46
CA GLN A 9 -3.20 -17.92 -17.20
C GLN A 9 -3.64 -16.45 -17.08
N LEU A 10 -3.56 -15.87 -15.88
CA LEU A 10 -3.80 -14.44 -15.66
C LEU A 10 -2.79 -13.59 -16.45
N LEU A 11 -1.52 -13.95 -16.44
CA LEU A 11 -0.48 -13.23 -17.19
C LEU A 11 -0.71 -13.28 -18.70
N ARG A 12 -1.24 -14.39 -19.23
CA ARG A 12 -1.65 -14.51 -20.63
C ARG A 12 -2.84 -13.60 -20.95
N ILE A 13 -3.91 -13.66 -20.16
CA ILE A 13 -5.12 -12.83 -20.34
C ILE A 13 -4.76 -11.35 -20.27
N VAL A 14 -3.93 -10.96 -19.31
CA VAL A 14 -3.44 -9.58 -19.15
C VAL A 14 -2.64 -9.10 -20.37
N LYS A 15 -1.80 -9.96 -20.97
CA LYS A 15 -1.07 -9.62 -22.20
C LYS A 15 -2.00 -9.45 -23.40
N GLU A 16 -2.98 -10.34 -23.54
CA GLU A 16 -4.00 -10.26 -24.60
C GLU A 16 -4.85 -8.99 -24.46
N LEU A 17 -5.24 -8.63 -23.24
CA LEU A 17 -5.96 -7.39 -22.95
C LEU A 17 -5.12 -6.15 -23.28
N LEU A 18 -3.83 -6.13 -22.90
CA LEU A 18 -2.96 -4.98 -23.17
C LEU A 18 -2.73 -4.79 -24.68
N ALA A 19 -2.51 -5.87 -25.43
CA ALA A 19 -2.41 -5.82 -26.88
C ALA A 19 -3.72 -5.33 -27.53
N SER A 20 -4.88 -5.72 -26.98
CA SER A 20 -6.18 -5.21 -27.45
C SER A 20 -6.35 -3.72 -27.15
N CYS A 21 -5.87 -3.23 -26.00
CA CYS A 21 -5.90 -1.81 -25.68
C CYS A 21 -4.99 -1.00 -26.62
N GLU A 22 -3.79 -1.49 -26.93
CA GLU A 22 -2.85 -0.82 -27.85
C GLU A 22 -3.36 -0.80 -29.30
N ALA A 23 -3.99 -1.89 -29.76
CA ALA A 23 -4.59 -1.95 -31.09
C ALA A 23 -5.78 -0.97 -31.26
N ASN A 24 -6.59 -0.81 -30.22
CA ASN A 24 -7.72 0.13 -30.22
C ASN A 24 -7.26 1.60 -30.19
N ALA A 25 -6.11 1.91 -29.60
CA ALA A 25 -5.54 3.26 -29.61
C ALA A 25 -5.07 3.70 -31.00
N ALA A 26 -4.62 2.74 -31.83
CA ALA A 26 -4.15 3.02 -33.20
C ALA A 26 -5.29 3.17 -34.23
N ALA A 27 -6.54 2.89 -33.85
CA ALA A 27 -7.69 2.83 -34.75
C ALA A 27 -8.70 4.00 -34.59
N VAL A 28 -8.38 5.01 -33.78
CA VAL A 28 -9.31 6.12 -33.50
C VAL A 28 -9.20 7.18 -34.60
N ASP A 29 -10.27 7.33 -35.38
CA ASP A 29 -10.50 8.37 -36.39
C ASP A 29 -11.28 9.57 -35.79
N ASP A 30 -11.14 10.75 -36.40
CA ASP A 30 -11.08 12.09 -35.79
C ASP A 30 -12.34 12.71 -35.10
N ASP A 31 -13.48 12.01 -34.96
CA ASP A 31 -14.77 12.71 -34.66
C ASP A 31 -15.42 12.43 -33.27
N ASP A 32 -14.90 11.50 -32.44
CA ASP A 32 -15.44 11.23 -31.07
C ASP A 32 -14.32 10.94 -30.02
N VAL A 33 -13.19 11.64 -30.18
CA VAL A 33 -11.91 11.37 -29.49
C VAL A 33 -12.00 11.45 -27.96
N ALA A 34 -12.83 12.36 -27.42
CA ALA A 34 -12.86 12.62 -25.98
C ALA A 34 -13.52 11.49 -25.16
N THR A 35 -14.66 10.96 -25.60
CA THR A 35 -15.41 9.92 -24.85
C THR A 35 -14.75 8.55 -25.01
N THR A 36 -14.25 8.26 -26.21
CA THR A 36 -13.56 7.00 -26.52
C THR A 36 -12.19 6.92 -25.83
N GLY A 37 -11.46 8.04 -25.76
CA GLY A 37 -10.20 8.14 -25.01
C GLY A 37 -10.35 7.88 -23.51
N LEU A 38 -11.42 8.41 -22.88
CA LEU A 38 -11.68 8.18 -21.45
C LEU A 38 -11.98 6.71 -21.12
N LYS A 39 -12.72 6.02 -22.01
CA LYS A 39 -13.00 4.58 -21.85
C LYS A 39 -11.72 3.74 -22.01
N HIS A 40 -10.88 4.11 -22.96
CA HIS A 40 -9.58 3.47 -23.19
C HIS A 40 -8.65 3.65 -21.99
N ASP A 41 -8.52 4.87 -21.48
CA ASP A 41 -7.73 5.19 -20.29
C ASP A 41 -8.20 4.39 -19.06
N SER A 42 -9.53 4.30 -18.85
CA SER A 42 -10.09 3.48 -17.76
C SER A 42 -9.76 1.99 -17.91
N GLN A 43 -9.89 1.43 -19.12
CA GLN A 43 -9.56 0.02 -19.38
C GLN A 43 -8.07 -0.25 -19.18
N LEU A 44 -7.21 0.68 -19.59
CA LEU A 44 -5.78 0.57 -19.40
C LEU A 44 -5.40 0.58 -17.91
N LEU A 45 -6.05 1.43 -17.11
CA LEU A 45 -5.88 1.44 -15.65
C LEU A 45 -6.32 0.12 -15.00
N GLU A 46 -7.39 -0.51 -15.49
CA GLU A 46 -7.81 -1.83 -15.03
C GLU A 46 -6.75 -2.90 -15.30
N VAL A 47 -6.16 -2.88 -16.51
CA VAL A 47 -5.07 -3.80 -16.87
C VAL A 47 -3.85 -3.57 -15.97
N TYR A 48 -3.46 -2.32 -15.72
CA TYR A 48 -2.37 -2.02 -14.79
C TYR A 48 -2.66 -2.46 -13.36
N ALA A 49 -3.88 -2.25 -12.86
CA ALA A 49 -4.25 -2.73 -11.53
C ALA A 49 -4.16 -4.26 -11.40
N LEU A 50 -4.58 -5.01 -12.43
CA LEU A 50 -4.41 -6.46 -12.48
C LEU A 50 -2.94 -6.88 -12.48
N GLN A 51 -2.10 -6.18 -13.26
CA GLN A 51 -0.65 -6.42 -13.28
C GLN A 51 -0.01 -6.11 -11.92
N ILE A 52 -0.41 -5.03 -11.26
CA ILE A 52 0.03 -4.67 -9.92
C ILE A 52 -0.32 -5.77 -8.92
N GLN A 53 -1.54 -6.29 -8.95
CA GLN A 53 -1.94 -7.39 -8.06
C GLN A 53 -1.13 -8.67 -8.32
N LEU A 54 -0.91 -9.02 -9.58
CA LEU A 54 -0.10 -10.16 -9.98
C LEU A 54 1.35 -10.04 -9.51
N TYR A 55 2.00 -8.91 -9.77
CA TYR A 55 3.39 -8.70 -9.37
C TYR A 55 3.55 -8.47 -7.87
N THR A 56 2.51 -8.04 -7.16
CA THR A 56 2.48 -8.04 -5.68
C THR A 56 2.59 -9.47 -5.13
N VAL A 57 1.85 -10.43 -5.72
CA VAL A 57 1.94 -11.86 -5.31
C VAL A 57 3.30 -12.46 -5.65
N GLN A 58 3.86 -12.11 -6.80
CA GLN A 58 5.21 -12.52 -7.21
C GLN A 58 6.32 -11.77 -6.45
N LYS A 59 5.95 -10.71 -5.74
CA LYS A 59 6.84 -9.78 -5.05
C LYS A 59 7.90 -9.17 -5.98
N ASP A 60 7.54 -8.89 -7.23
CA ASP A 60 8.43 -8.26 -8.22
C ASP A 60 8.36 -6.74 -8.08
N ASN A 61 9.13 -6.19 -7.14
CA ASN A 61 9.07 -4.77 -6.81
C ASN A 61 9.52 -3.88 -7.98
N LYS A 62 10.44 -4.33 -8.83
CA LYS A 62 10.92 -3.54 -9.98
C LYS A 62 9.78 -3.25 -10.94
N LYS A 63 9.02 -4.28 -11.30
CA LYS A 63 7.85 -4.12 -12.17
C LYS A 63 6.72 -3.32 -11.52
N LEU A 64 6.54 -3.44 -10.20
CA LEU A 64 5.55 -2.64 -9.48
C LEU A 64 5.83 -1.14 -9.61
N VAL A 65 7.10 -0.71 -9.50
CA VAL A 65 7.51 0.68 -9.73
C VAL A 65 7.18 1.11 -11.15
N GLU A 66 7.61 0.35 -12.16
CA GLU A 66 7.37 0.67 -13.57
C GLU A 66 5.86 0.80 -13.88
N LEU A 67 5.04 -0.10 -13.34
CA LEU A 67 3.60 -0.09 -13.56
C LEU A 67 2.90 1.06 -12.87
N TYR A 68 3.34 1.41 -11.66
CA TYR A 68 2.82 2.57 -10.95
C TYR A 68 3.12 3.87 -11.72
N GLU A 69 4.35 4.04 -12.19
CA GLU A 69 4.72 5.21 -13.01
C GLU A 69 3.90 5.29 -14.32
N LYS A 70 3.66 4.15 -14.98
CA LYS A 70 2.79 4.10 -16.16
C LYS A 70 1.35 4.48 -15.82
N ALA A 71 0.83 3.97 -14.71
CA ALA A 71 -0.54 4.28 -14.27
C ALA A 71 -0.72 5.77 -13.92
N LEU A 72 0.30 6.44 -13.38
CA LEU A 72 0.24 7.88 -13.08
C LEU A 72 0.18 8.77 -14.32
N ARG A 73 0.66 8.30 -15.49
CA ARG A 73 0.61 9.05 -16.75
C ARG A 73 -0.78 9.02 -17.39
N VAL A 74 -1.61 8.05 -17.01
CA VAL A 74 -2.98 7.93 -17.49
C VAL A 74 -3.88 8.80 -16.61
N LYS A 75 -4.73 9.62 -17.21
CA LYS A 75 -5.67 10.43 -16.43
C LYS A 75 -6.68 9.48 -15.77
N PRO A 76 -6.87 9.54 -14.44
CA PRO A 76 -7.76 8.62 -13.73
C PRO A 76 -9.21 8.61 -14.23
N GLY A 77 -9.64 9.67 -14.94
CA GLY A 77 -10.93 9.72 -15.63
C GLY A 77 -12.08 9.21 -14.77
N VAL A 78 -12.83 8.26 -15.31
CA VAL A 78 -14.01 7.60 -14.69
C VAL A 78 -13.63 6.21 -14.15
N ALA A 79 -12.35 5.98 -13.81
CA ALA A 79 -11.93 4.67 -13.33
C ALA A 79 -12.61 4.33 -11.99
N HIS A 80 -13.06 3.08 -11.86
CA HIS A 80 -13.74 2.63 -10.65
C HIS A 80 -12.86 2.81 -9.40
N PRO A 81 -13.39 3.32 -8.25
CA PRO A 81 -12.58 3.62 -7.06
C PRO A 81 -11.68 2.47 -6.60
N ARG A 82 -12.18 1.23 -6.61
CA ARG A 82 -11.36 0.01 -6.37
C ARG A 82 -10.05 -0.05 -7.18
N ILE A 83 -10.06 0.30 -8.47
CA ILE A 83 -8.89 0.27 -9.36
C ILE A 83 -7.88 1.32 -8.95
N VAL A 84 -8.38 2.56 -8.73
CA VAL A 84 -7.56 3.67 -8.23
C VAL A 84 -6.95 3.31 -6.88
N GLY A 85 -7.73 2.71 -5.98
CA GLY A 85 -7.28 2.24 -4.67
C GLY A 85 -6.10 1.26 -4.75
N VAL A 86 -6.14 0.28 -5.66
CA VAL A 86 -5.03 -0.67 -5.88
C VAL A 86 -3.76 0.03 -6.35
N ILE A 87 -3.90 0.95 -7.30
CA ILE A 87 -2.75 1.72 -7.84
C ILE A 87 -2.15 2.60 -6.75
N ARG A 88 -2.99 3.29 -5.98
CA ARG A 88 -2.58 4.17 -4.87
C ARG A 88 -1.92 3.39 -3.73
N GLU A 89 -2.46 2.23 -3.34
CA GLU A 89 -1.83 1.35 -2.35
C GLU A 89 -0.43 0.89 -2.79
N CYS A 90 -0.27 0.53 -4.07
CA CYS A 90 1.02 0.17 -4.65
C CYS A 90 2.01 1.34 -4.59
N GLY A 91 1.59 2.53 -5.02
CA GLY A 91 2.39 3.75 -4.94
C GLY A 91 2.82 4.11 -3.52
N GLY A 92 1.90 4.01 -2.55
CA GLY A 92 2.22 4.26 -1.15
C GLY A 92 3.30 3.33 -0.62
N LYS A 93 3.21 2.03 -0.93
CA LYS A 93 4.23 1.04 -0.51
C LYS A 93 5.58 1.31 -1.17
N MET A 94 5.59 1.68 -2.46
CA MET A 94 6.80 2.07 -3.16
C MET A 94 7.46 3.29 -2.51
N HIS A 95 6.70 4.36 -2.23
CA HIS A 95 7.23 5.54 -1.58
C HIS A 95 7.74 5.25 -0.16
N MET A 96 7.08 4.37 0.60
CA MET A 96 7.63 3.89 1.88
C MET A 96 8.98 3.20 1.72
N MET A 97 9.19 2.44 0.64
CA MET A 97 10.49 1.80 0.37
C MET A 97 11.58 2.81 0.02
N GLN A 98 11.21 3.95 -0.55
CA GLN A 98 12.12 5.04 -0.90
C GLN A 98 12.41 5.98 0.28
N GLY A 99 11.64 5.88 1.37
CA GLY A 99 11.69 6.83 2.48
C GLY A 99 10.93 8.14 2.22
N ASP A 100 10.15 8.21 1.13
CA ASP A 100 9.35 9.37 0.77
C ASP A 100 8.02 9.36 1.55
N TRP A 101 8.10 9.68 2.84
CA TRP A 101 6.96 9.53 3.77
C TRP A 101 5.76 10.39 3.40
N GLU A 102 5.98 11.59 2.88
CA GLU A 102 4.90 12.50 2.47
C GLU A 102 4.08 11.94 1.30
N GLN A 103 4.77 11.50 0.25
CA GLN A 103 4.11 10.90 -0.91
C GLN A 103 3.46 9.56 -0.55
N ALA A 104 4.07 8.79 0.35
CA ALA A 104 3.47 7.59 0.89
C ALA A 104 2.15 7.89 1.61
N ARG A 105 2.12 8.89 2.51
CA ARG A 105 0.88 9.32 3.19
C ARG A 105 -0.20 9.71 2.19
N ASN A 106 0.13 10.58 1.24
CA ASN A 106 -0.83 11.06 0.24
C ASN A 106 -1.42 9.89 -0.55
N ALA A 107 -0.56 8.96 -1.00
CA ALA A 107 -0.99 7.78 -1.73
C ALA A 107 -1.87 6.85 -0.87
N PHE A 108 -1.51 6.58 0.39
CA PHE A 108 -2.35 5.74 1.25
C PHE A 108 -3.66 6.39 1.66
N PHE A 109 -3.70 7.71 1.84
CA PHE A 109 -4.94 8.41 2.14
C PHE A 109 -5.89 8.41 0.94
N GLU A 110 -5.39 8.67 -0.26
CA GLU A 110 -6.17 8.51 -1.50
C GLU A 110 -6.63 7.06 -1.68
N GLY A 111 -5.74 6.08 -1.46
CA GLY A 111 -6.09 4.67 -1.53
C GLY A 111 -7.15 4.27 -0.51
N PHE A 112 -7.09 4.81 0.71
CA PHE A 112 -8.07 4.62 1.77
C PHE A 112 -9.45 5.13 1.34
N LYS A 113 -9.56 6.39 0.90
CA LYS A 113 -10.83 6.97 0.44
C LYS A 113 -11.46 6.16 -0.70
N ASN A 114 -10.65 5.78 -1.68
CA ASN A 114 -11.12 5.01 -2.84
C ASN A 114 -11.60 3.60 -2.47
N PHE A 115 -10.95 2.93 -1.52
CA PHE A 115 -11.43 1.64 -1.01
C PHE A 115 -12.63 1.78 -0.08
N ASP A 116 -12.74 2.89 0.66
CA ASP A 116 -13.89 3.20 1.50
C ASP A 116 -15.15 3.41 0.65
N GLU A 117 -15.06 4.23 -0.39
CA GLU A 117 -16.13 4.45 -1.37
C GLU A 117 -16.55 3.16 -2.08
N ALA A 118 -15.58 2.27 -2.38
CA ALA A 118 -15.85 0.96 -2.96
C ALA A 118 -16.35 -0.11 -1.95
N GLY A 119 -16.41 0.21 -0.65
CA GLY A 119 -16.79 -0.75 0.40
C GLY A 119 -15.77 -1.88 0.65
N GLU A 120 -14.54 -1.75 0.16
CA GLU A 120 -13.50 -2.76 0.24
C GLU A 120 -12.88 -2.82 1.65
N ALA A 121 -12.65 -4.02 2.17
CA ALA A 121 -12.00 -4.21 3.48
C ALA A 121 -10.55 -3.69 3.50
N ARG A 122 -9.89 -3.62 2.33
CA ARG A 122 -8.53 -3.10 2.15
C ARG A 122 -8.38 -1.64 2.59
N ARG A 123 -9.47 -0.89 2.77
CA ARG A 123 -9.43 0.46 3.36
C ARG A 123 -8.71 0.47 4.71
N LEU A 124 -8.97 -0.53 5.58
CA LEU A 124 -8.32 -0.62 6.89
C LEU A 124 -6.82 -0.88 6.75
N GLN A 125 -6.40 -1.60 5.70
CA GLN A 125 -4.98 -1.82 5.41
C GLN A 125 -4.30 -0.52 4.98
N CYS A 126 -4.91 0.26 4.10
CA CYS A 126 -4.41 1.58 3.70
C CYS A 126 -4.36 2.54 4.90
N LEU A 127 -5.38 2.53 5.77
CA LEU A 127 -5.40 3.35 6.98
C LEU A 127 -4.28 2.99 7.96
N LYS A 128 -4.00 1.68 8.14
CA LYS A 128 -2.84 1.21 8.90
C LYS A 128 -1.54 1.76 8.31
N TYR A 129 -1.34 1.63 7.00
CA TYR A 129 -0.14 2.17 6.34
C TYR A 129 -0.02 3.69 6.41
N LEU A 130 -1.14 4.41 6.33
CA LEU A 130 -1.17 5.86 6.48
C LEU A 130 -0.66 6.30 7.85
N VAL A 131 -1.14 5.69 8.93
CA VAL A 131 -0.67 5.96 10.29
C VAL A 131 0.85 5.72 10.41
N LEU A 132 1.35 4.65 9.80
CA LEU A 132 2.79 4.34 9.80
C LEU A 132 3.61 5.37 9.04
N ALA A 133 3.21 5.70 7.81
CA ALA A 133 3.87 6.72 7.00
C ALA A 133 3.85 8.09 7.70
N ASN A 134 2.82 8.35 8.51
CA ASN A 134 2.71 9.56 9.30
C ASN A 134 3.71 9.62 10.46
N MET A 135 3.81 8.55 11.25
CA MET A 135 4.78 8.49 12.34
C MET A 135 6.24 8.41 11.85
N LEU A 136 6.50 7.64 10.78
CA LEU A 136 7.84 7.52 10.19
C LEU A 136 8.31 8.84 9.54
N GLY A 137 7.36 9.63 9.04
CA GLY A 137 7.63 10.99 8.56
C GLY A 137 7.59 12.06 9.65
N GLU A 138 7.63 11.67 10.93
CA GLU A 138 7.64 12.54 12.12
C GLU A 138 6.50 13.58 12.18
N SER A 139 5.40 13.32 11.48
CA SER A 139 4.28 14.24 11.41
C SER A 139 3.48 14.21 12.71
N LYS A 140 3.22 15.39 13.26
CA LYS A 140 2.45 15.59 14.49
C LYS A 140 0.94 15.79 14.25
N ILE A 141 0.46 15.53 13.03
CA ILE A 141 -0.96 15.58 12.69
C ILE A 141 -1.58 14.21 13.00
N ASN A 142 -2.65 14.14 13.78
CA ASN A 142 -3.34 12.86 14.01
C ASN A 142 -4.17 12.48 12.77
N VAL A 143 -3.92 11.29 12.23
CA VAL A 143 -4.68 10.76 11.08
C VAL A 143 -6.17 10.65 11.39
N PHE A 144 -6.53 10.33 12.63
CA PHE A 144 -7.91 10.13 13.06
C PHE A 144 -8.69 11.43 13.29
N ASP A 145 -8.04 12.60 13.21
CA ASP A 145 -8.76 13.89 13.22
C ASP A 145 -9.44 14.18 11.87
N SER A 146 -9.06 13.45 10.81
CA SER A 146 -9.74 13.54 9.51
C SER A 146 -11.17 13.00 9.60
N GLN A 147 -12.10 13.66 8.91
CA GLN A 147 -13.52 13.25 8.90
C GLN A 147 -13.71 11.84 8.32
N GLU A 148 -12.85 11.45 7.39
CA GLU A 148 -12.86 10.14 6.73
C GLU A 148 -12.32 9.04 7.65
N ALA A 149 -11.30 9.32 8.46
CA ALA A 149 -10.67 8.34 9.34
C ALA A 149 -11.31 8.26 10.73
N LYS A 150 -11.92 9.35 11.23
CA LYS A 150 -12.53 9.41 12.57
C LYS A 150 -13.50 8.25 12.87
N PRO A 151 -14.39 7.83 11.95
CA PRO A 151 -15.31 6.71 12.21
C PRO A 151 -14.61 5.37 12.52
N TYR A 152 -13.34 5.22 12.13
CA TYR A 152 -12.57 4.00 12.26
C TYR A 152 -11.77 3.89 13.56
N GLU A 153 -11.70 4.97 14.35
CA GLU A 153 -10.84 5.08 15.52
C GLU A 153 -11.06 3.96 16.56
N GLN A 154 -12.31 3.52 16.73
CA GLN A 154 -12.71 2.45 17.65
C GLN A 154 -12.89 1.08 16.98
N ALA A 155 -12.59 0.96 15.68
CA ALA A 155 -12.68 -0.32 14.99
C ALA A 155 -11.66 -1.30 15.61
N LYS A 156 -12.09 -2.56 15.86
CA LYS A 156 -11.25 -3.58 16.52
C LYS A 156 -9.89 -3.78 15.86
N GLU A 157 -9.80 -3.62 14.54
CA GLU A 157 -8.56 -3.76 13.78
C GLU A 157 -7.67 -2.52 13.78
N ILE A 158 -8.19 -1.38 14.25
CA ILE A 158 -7.55 -0.06 14.16
C ILE A 158 -7.18 0.51 15.53
N VAL A 159 -7.86 0.09 16.61
CA VAL A 159 -7.62 0.60 17.98
C VAL A 159 -6.15 0.59 18.39
N ALA A 160 -5.38 -0.43 18.00
CA ALA A 160 -3.95 -0.51 18.27
C ALA A 160 -3.15 0.59 17.54
N MET A 161 -3.56 0.98 16.33
CA MET A 161 -2.97 2.08 15.56
C MET A 161 -3.32 3.45 16.17
N THR A 162 -4.54 3.61 16.69
CA THR A 162 -4.95 4.82 17.42
C THR A 162 -4.10 5.01 18.66
N GLN A 163 -4.01 3.98 19.52
CA GLN A 163 -3.18 4.00 20.73
C GLN A 163 -1.71 4.29 20.43
N LEU A 164 -1.18 3.69 19.36
CA LEU A 164 0.19 3.95 18.93
C LEU A 164 0.39 5.41 18.47
N THR A 165 -0.61 5.98 17.78
CA THR A 165 -0.59 7.40 17.37
C THR A 165 -0.60 8.31 18.59
N ASP A 166 -1.46 8.05 19.57
CA ASP A 166 -1.53 8.84 20.81
C ASP A 166 -0.21 8.79 21.59
N ALA A 167 0.40 7.60 21.71
CA ALA A 167 1.71 7.45 22.34
C ALA A 167 2.81 8.21 21.59
N PHE A 168 2.78 8.19 20.26
CA PHE A 168 3.72 8.94 19.42
C PHE A 168 3.56 10.47 19.57
N MET A 169 2.32 10.97 19.63
CA MET A 169 2.05 12.41 19.74
C MET A 169 2.49 12.97 21.10
N ASN A 170 2.33 12.19 22.17
CA ASN A 170 2.70 12.59 23.53
C ASN A 170 4.19 12.34 23.87
N ASP A 171 5.02 11.99 22.88
CA ASP A 171 6.42 11.54 23.04
C ASP A 171 6.58 10.40 24.08
N ASP A 172 5.48 9.71 24.37
CA ASP A 172 5.37 8.59 25.32
C ASP A 172 5.55 7.23 24.63
N ILE A 173 6.05 7.26 23.39
CA ILE A 173 6.40 6.05 22.67
C ILE A 173 7.36 5.21 23.49
N LYS A 174 8.19 5.82 24.37
CA LYS A 174 9.10 5.10 25.28
C LYS A 174 8.39 4.25 26.33
N GLN A 175 7.17 4.58 26.74
CA GLN A 175 6.37 3.72 27.64
C GLN A 175 5.53 2.70 26.88
N PHE A 176 4.97 3.07 25.71
CA PHE A 176 4.33 2.10 24.81
C PHE A 176 5.34 1.05 24.30
N VAL A 177 6.58 1.47 24.11
CA VAL A 177 7.73 0.71 23.61
C VAL A 177 8.72 0.48 24.74
N GLN A 178 8.27 0.20 25.98
CA GLN A 178 9.22 -0.11 27.06
C GLN A 178 9.88 -1.48 26.81
N GLY A 179 10.85 -1.44 25.93
CA GLY A 179 11.48 -2.52 25.24
C GLY A 179 12.83 -2.05 24.78
N ARG A 180 13.86 -2.83 25.10
CA ARG A 180 15.23 -2.44 24.77
C ARG A 180 15.43 -2.64 23.27
N ILE A 181 16.05 -1.66 22.63
CA ILE A 181 16.66 -1.88 21.32
C ILE A 181 17.88 -2.77 21.57
N ASP A 182 17.87 -3.99 21.03
CA ASP A 182 19.05 -4.84 21.00
C ASP A 182 20.04 -4.21 20.02
N GLN A 183 21.11 -3.61 20.55
CA GLN A 183 22.11 -2.90 19.77
C GLN A 183 22.90 -3.81 18.82
N VAL A 184 22.84 -5.14 19.01
CA VAL A 184 23.52 -6.11 18.16
C VAL A 184 22.66 -6.52 16.97
N ASN A 185 21.35 -6.64 17.19
CA ASN A 185 20.40 -7.16 16.19
C ASN A 185 19.50 -6.08 15.57
N GLY A 186 19.56 -4.84 16.07
CA GLY A 186 18.71 -3.72 15.64
C GLY A 186 17.21 -3.95 15.87
N LEU A 187 16.86 -4.91 16.74
CA LEU A 187 15.49 -5.35 16.95
C LEU A 187 14.92 -4.72 18.22
N LEU A 188 13.66 -4.30 18.14
CA LEU A 188 12.93 -3.76 19.27
C LEU A 188 12.37 -4.89 20.15
N VAL A 189 12.83 -5.00 21.40
CA VAL A 189 12.44 -6.06 22.34
C VAL A 189 11.57 -5.52 23.47
N LEU A 190 10.25 -5.60 23.33
CA LEU A 190 9.24 -5.11 24.30
C LEU A 190 9.21 -5.93 25.61
N ARG A 191 9.17 -5.27 26.78
CA ARG A 191 8.79 -5.91 28.05
C ARG A 191 7.27 -5.88 28.23
N PRO A 192 6.65 -6.96 28.74
CA PRO A 192 5.21 -6.99 28.94
C PRO A 192 4.79 -6.23 30.21
N HIS A 193 3.71 -5.44 30.12
CA HIS A 193 2.87 -5.06 31.26
C HIS A 193 1.76 -6.11 31.41
N LYS A 194 1.41 -6.48 32.67
CA LYS A 194 0.54 -7.63 33.00
C LYS A 194 -0.86 -7.61 32.35
N SER A 195 -1.35 -6.48 31.87
CA SER A 195 -2.67 -6.30 31.26
C SER A 195 -2.69 -6.45 29.73
N GLU A 196 -1.52 -6.55 29.08
CA GLU A 196 -1.41 -6.29 27.63
C GLU A 196 -0.66 -7.39 26.87
N GLU A 197 -0.54 -8.60 27.40
CA GLU A 197 0.18 -9.70 26.74
C GLU A 197 -0.30 -9.99 25.31
N LYS A 198 -1.60 -9.81 25.02
CA LYS A 198 -2.15 -9.96 23.67
C LYS A 198 -1.77 -8.81 22.74
N LEU A 199 -1.72 -7.59 23.26
CA LEU A 199 -1.42 -6.36 22.51
C LEU A 199 0.08 -6.29 22.21
N VAL A 200 0.92 -6.63 23.19
CA VAL A 200 2.36 -6.83 23.04
C VAL A 200 2.68 -8.01 22.12
N GLY A 201 1.91 -9.10 22.20
CA GLY A 201 2.02 -10.21 21.25
C GLY A 201 1.75 -9.77 19.82
N ALA A 202 0.69 -8.98 19.60
CA ALA A 202 0.35 -8.41 18.30
C ALA A 202 1.42 -7.42 17.81
N LEU A 203 1.92 -6.56 18.69
CA LEU A 203 2.99 -5.61 18.35
C LEU A 203 4.29 -6.34 18.00
N ASN A 204 4.68 -7.36 18.76
CA ASN A 204 5.85 -8.17 18.46
C ASN A 204 5.70 -8.91 17.13
N GLN A 205 4.53 -9.49 16.83
CA GLN A 205 4.25 -10.10 15.54
C GLN A 205 4.31 -9.09 14.39
N TRP A 206 3.82 -7.88 14.63
CA TRP A 206 3.85 -6.80 13.66
C TRP A 206 5.27 -6.28 13.43
N THR A 207 6.06 -6.05 14.48
CA THR A 207 7.49 -5.71 14.40
C THR A 207 8.28 -6.79 13.67
N HIS A 208 8.03 -8.07 13.97
CA HIS A 208 8.65 -9.18 13.23
C HIS A 208 8.22 -9.19 11.76
N SER A 209 6.98 -8.84 11.45
CA SER A 209 6.48 -8.74 10.08
C SER A 209 7.11 -7.57 9.33
N LEU A 210 7.30 -6.43 10.00
CA LEU A 210 8.02 -5.26 9.50
C LEU A 210 9.49 -5.56 9.24
N GLU A 211 10.15 -6.24 10.16
CA GLU A 211 11.55 -6.63 10.04
C GLU A 211 11.73 -7.64 8.89
N LYS A 212 10.81 -8.59 8.76
CA LYS A 212 10.77 -9.54 7.66
C LYS A 212 10.53 -8.84 6.32
N LEU A 213 9.65 -7.84 6.30
CA LEU A 213 9.41 -7.01 5.12
C LEU A 213 10.66 -6.20 4.78
N ARG A 214 11.31 -5.56 5.77
CA ARG A 214 12.57 -4.83 5.63
C ARG A 214 13.69 -5.70 5.07
N ARG A 215 13.88 -6.92 5.58
CA ARG A 215 14.87 -7.88 5.07
C ARG A 215 14.54 -8.34 3.65
N GLN A 216 13.29 -8.69 3.38
CA GLN A 216 12.85 -9.05 2.01
C GLN A 216 13.03 -7.90 1.02
N LEU A 217 12.94 -6.65 1.47
CA LEU A 217 13.20 -5.47 0.67
C LEU A 217 14.71 -5.27 0.46
N HIS A 218 15.51 -5.41 1.52
CA HIS A 218 16.97 -5.30 1.47
C HIS A 218 17.59 -6.34 0.52
N ASP A 219 17.25 -7.62 0.70
CA ASP A 219 17.74 -8.75 -0.12
C ASP A 219 17.39 -8.61 -1.61
N LYS A 220 16.35 -7.83 -1.94
CA LYS A 220 15.91 -7.58 -3.32
C LYS A 220 16.54 -6.35 -3.97
N LEU A 221 17.02 -5.41 -3.16
CA LEU A 221 17.60 -4.15 -3.62
C LEU A 221 19.13 -4.23 -3.71
N LEU A 222 19.77 -5.14 -2.98
CA LEU A 222 21.20 -5.44 -3.10
C LEU A 222 21.40 -6.96 -3.23
N PRO A 223 21.20 -7.57 -4.41
CA PRO A 223 21.87 -8.83 -4.69
C PRO A 223 23.37 -8.49 -4.70
N GLU A 224 24.09 -8.87 -3.66
CA GLU A 224 25.54 -8.63 -3.56
C GLU A 224 26.21 -9.05 -4.86
N ALA A 225 27.04 -8.14 -5.35
CA ALA A 225 28.15 -8.46 -6.21
C ALA A 225 28.96 -9.59 -5.55
N ALA A 226 28.81 -10.79 -6.10
CA ALA A 226 29.75 -11.90 -5.99
C ALA A 226 30.01 -12.40 -7.42
#